data_AF-F0YLU0-F1
#
_entry.id   AF-F0YLU0-F1
#
_cell.length_a   1.000
_cell.length_b   1.000
_cell.length_c   1.000
_cell.angle_alpha   90.00
_cell.angle_beta   90.00
_cell.angle_gamma   90.00
#
_symmetry.space_group_name_H-M   'P 1'
#
loop_
_entity.id
_entity.type
_entity.pdbx_description
1 polymer ?
#
loop_
_entity_poly.entity_id
_entity_poly.type
_entity_poly.pdbx_seq_one_letter_code
_entity_poly.pdbx_strand_id
1 'polypeptide(L)'
;ANGFWSLMCPNECPGLADCHGAEFEALYERYEAEGRARKAIPAQQLWFAILDSQVKTGTPYMLYKDACNDKSNQKHLGTIKSSNLC
;
A
#
# COMPACT_ATOMS: atom_id res chain seq x y z
N ALA A 1 -0.53 -5.62 -16.56
CA ALA A 1 -1.73 -4.99 -17.16
C ALA A 1 -1.89 -3.58 -16.59
N ASN A 2 -2.50 -2.66 -17.35
CA ASN A 2 -2.80 -1.31 -16.88
C ASN A 2 -4.08 -1.34 -16.01
N GLY A 3 -3.93 -1.72 -14.75
CA GLY A 3 -5.04 -1.80 -13.79
C GLY A 3 -5.43 -0.45 -13.18
N PHE A 4 -6.54 -0.46 -12.44
CA PHE A 4 -6.93 0.64 -11.56
C PHE A 4 -6.35 0.44 -10.16
N TRP A 5 -6.24 1.53 -9.42
CA TRP A 5 -5.85 1.59 -8.02
C TRP A 5 -6.90 2.38 -7.24
N SER A 6 -7.45 1.75 -6.19
CA SER A 6 -8.44 2.34 -5.30
C SER A 6 -7.79 3.08 -4.13
N LEU A 7 -8.14 4.35 -4.00
CA LEU A 7 -7.79 5.21 -2.88
C LEU A 7 -8.88 5.07 -1.80
N MET A 8 -8.48 4.67 -0.60
CA MET A 8 -9.38 4.31 0.50
C MET A 8 -9.19 5.23 1.71
N CYS A 9 -10.27 5.49 2.44
CA CYS A 9 -10.20 6.17 3.74
C CYS A 9 -9.96 5.13 4.84
N PRO A 10 -8.95 5.26 5.72
CA PRO A 10 -8.66 4.24 6.73
C PRO A 10 -9.80 4.06 7.75
N ASN A 11 -10.61 5.09 8.00
CA ASN A 11 -11.80 4.98 8.85
C ASN A 11 -12.89 4.13 8.18
N GLU A 12 -13.01 4.21 6.86
CA GLU A 12 -13.97 3.43 6.08
C GLU A 12 -13.40 2.11 5.59
N CYS A 13 -12.11 1.85 5.72
CA CYS A 13 -11.43 0.64 5.27
C CYS A 13 -10.37 0.23 6.32
N PRO A 14 -10.79 -0.12 7.56
CA PRO A 14 -9.87 -0.41 8.65
C PRO A 14 -9.07 -1.69 8.38
N GLY A 15 -7.89 -1.80 8.98
CA GLY A 15 -7.07 -3.03 8.96
C GLY A 15 -6.07 -3.15 7.80
N LEU A 16 -6.14 -2.31 6.78
CA LEU A 16 -5.20 -2.36 5.64
C LEU A 16 -3.74 -2.12 6.03
N ALA A 17 -3.49 -1.35 7.08
CA ALA A 17 -2.14 -1.13 7.63
C ALA A 17 -1.69 -2.25 8.58
N ASP A 18 -2.60 -3.15 8.98
CA ASP A 18 -2.40 -4.16 10.02
C ASP A 18 -2.16 -5.58 9.46
N CYS A 19 -2.29 -5.77 8.15
CA CYS A 19 -2.03 -7.03 7.44
C CYS A 19 -1.06 -6.81 6.27
N HIS A 20 -0.51 -7.86 5.65
CA HIS A 20 0.37 -7.78 4.47
C HIS A 20 0.20 -9.02 3.57
N GLY A 21 0.80 -9.00 2.39
CA GLY A 21 0.75 -10.09 1.42
C GLY A 21 -0.69 -10.49 1.04
N ALA A 22 -0.95 -11.80 0.96
CA ALA A 22 -2.25 -12.32 0.54
C ALA A 22 -3.43 -11.88 1.43
N GLU A 23 -3.19 -11.66 2.73
CA GLU A 23 -4.25 -11.15 3.63
C GLU A 23 -4.63 -9.71 3.28
N PHE A 24 -3.63 -8.88 2.95
CA PHE A 24 -3.86 -7.52 2.49
C PHE A 24 -4.59 -7.50 1.14
N GLU A 25 -4.17 -8.32 0.17
CA GLU A 25 -4.80 -8.41 -1.14
C GLU A 25 -6.29 -8.78 -1.01
N ALA A 26 -6.60 -9.83 -0.26
CA ALA A 26 -7.99 -10.27 -0.03
C ALA A 26 -8.84 -9.19 0.66
N LEU A 27 -8.28 -8.48 1.66
CA LEU A 27 -9.00 -7.42 2.36
C LEU A 27 -9.23 -6.20 1.47
N TYR A 28 -8.23 -5.81 0.70
CA TYR A 28 -8.30 -4.69 -0.23
C TYR A 28 -9.33 -4.95 -1.33
N GLU A 29 -9.25 -6.09 -2.00
CA GLU A 29 -10.20 -6.49 -3.05
C GLU A 29 -11.63 -6.61 -2.52
N ARG A 30 -11.80 -7.09 -1.28
CA ARG A 30 -13.12 -7.07 -0.62
C ARG A 30 -13.67 -5.66 -0.49
N TYR A 31 -12.87 -4.69 -0.05
CA TYR A 31 -13.31 -3.30 0.06
C TYR A 31 -13.59 -2.65 -1.30
N GLU A 32 -12.88 -3.05 -2.36
CA GLU A 32 -13.22 -2.66 -3.73
C GLU A 32 -14.58 -3.22 -4.15
N ALA A 33 -14.83 -4.52 -3.91
CA ALA A 33 -16.11 -5.17 -4.22
C ALA A 33 -17.29 -4.60 -3.41
N GLU A 34 -17.04 -4.15 -2.17
CA GLU A 34 -18.01 -3.46 -1.33
C GLU A 34 -18.24 -1.98 -1.73
N GLY A 35 -17.50 -1.46 -2.71
CA GLY A 35 -17.63 -0.07 -3.17
C GLY A 35 -17.14 0.97 -2.16
N ARG A 36 -16.24 0.60 -1.25
CA ARG A 36 -15.74 1.48 -0.17
C ARG A 36 -14.57 2.37 -0.60
N ALA A 37 -14.09 2.21 -1.84
CA ALA A 37 -13.09 3.09 -2.42
C ALA A 37 -13.67 4.52 -2.59
N ARG A 38 -12.94 5.52 -2.11
CA ARG A 38 -13.31 6.93 -2.32
C ARG A 38 -13.09 7.37 -3.77
N LYS A 39 -12.07 6.80 -4.41
CA LYS A 39 -11.69 7.11 -5.79
C LYS A 39 -10.88 5.96 -6.37
N ALA A 40 -11.22 5.50 -7.56
CA ALA A 40 -10.35 4.63 -8.36
C ALA A 40 -9.65 5.47 -9.45
N ILE A 41 -8.35 5.26 -9.63
CA ILE A 41 -7.52 5.91 -10.66
C ILE A 41 -6.71 4.87 -11.43
N PRO A 42 -6.26 5.12 -12.66
CA PRO A 42 -5.27 4.26 -13.30
C PRO A 42 -4.03 4.12 -12.41
N ALA A 43 -3.57 2.91 -12.12
CA ALA A 43 -2.44 2.68 -11.21
C ALA A 43 -1.16 3.41 -11.69
N GLN A 44 -0.96 3.47 -13.01
CA GLN A 44 0.15 4.22 -13.62
C GLN A 44 0.10 5.72 -13.33
N GLN A 45 -1.08 6.31 -13.13
CA GLN A 45 -1.19 7.72 -12.77
C GLN A 45 -0.53 8.00 -11.41
N LEU A 46 -0.75 7.13 -10.42
CA LEU A 46 -0.09 7.23 -9.12
C LEU A 46 1.42 6.97 -9.25
N TRP A 47 1.79 5.96 -10.04
CA TRP A 47 3.20 5.64 -10.30
C TRP A 47 3.98 6.83 -10.90
N PHE A 48 3.42 7.49 -11.91
CA PHE A 48 4.05 8.68 -12.51
C PHE A 48 4.16 9.84 -11.52
N ALA A 49 3.18 10.03 -10.62
CA ALA A 49 3.25 11.05 -9.58
C ALA A 49 4.39 10.75 -8.56
N ILE A 50 4.61 9.47 -8.21
CA ILE A 50 5.73 9.05 -7.36
C ILE A 50 7.06 9.35 -8.06
N LEU A 51 7.19 8.98 -9.33
CA LEU A 51 8.41 9.23 -10.12
C LEU A 51 8.70 10.73 -10.27
N ASP A 52 7.68 11.55 -10.58
CA ASP A 52 7.83 13.00 -10.70
C ASP A 52 8.31 13.63 -9.39
N SER A 53 7.77 13.19 -8.24
CA SER A 53 8.24 13.61 -6.92
C SER A 53 9.71 13.23 -6.69
N GLN A 54 10.11 12.01 -7.05
CA GLN A 54 11.47 11.53 -6.89
C GLN A 54 12.46 12.29 -7.78
N VAL A 55 12.08 12.59 -9.02
CA VAL A 55 12.90 13.40 -9.94
C VAL A 55 13.11 14.81 -9.38
N LYS A 56 12.07 15.41 -8.79
CA LYS A 56 12.12 16.79 -8.29
C LYS A 56 12.82 16.93 -6.94
N THR A 57 12.68 15.95 -6.05
CA THR A 57 13.08 16.10 -4.63
C THR A 57 13.98 14.99 -4.10
N GLY A 58 14.19 13.93 -4.87
CA GLY A 58 14.86 12.71 -4.40
C GLY A 58 14.00 11.83 -3.47
N THR A 59 12.73 12.18 -3.24
CA THR A 59 11.81 11.49 -2.32
C THR A 59 10.45 11.21 -3.00
N PRO A 60 9.66 10.20 -2.56
CA PRO A 60 9.80 9.37 -1.34
C PRO A 60 10.83 8.23 -1.46
N TYR A 61 11.25 7.70 -0.30
CA TYR A 61 11.94 6.42 -0.22
C TYR A 61 11.01 5.29 -0.67
N MET A 62 11.60 4.26 -1.30
CA MET A 62 10.86 3.10 -1.78
C MET A 62 11.08 1.91 -0.85
N LEU A 63 10.00 1.46 -0.22
CA LEU A 63 10.00 0.28 0.64
C LEU A 63 8.85 -0.63 0.24
N TYR A 64 9.13 -1.93 0.19
CA TYR A 64 8.17 -2.96 -0.23
C TYR A 64 7.66 -3.71 1.00
N LYS A 65 6.48 -3.29 1.49
CA LYS A 65 5.85 -3.76 2.74
C LYS A 65 5.86 -5.28 2.89
N ASP A 66 5.47 -6.02 1.86
CA ASP A 66 5.36 -7.48 1.93
C ASP A 66 6.74 -8.12 2.07
N ALA A 67 7.73 -7.69 1.28
CA ALA A 67 9.10 -8.16 1.39
C ALA A 67 9.72 -7.86 2.77
N CYS A 68 9.42 -6.69 3.36
CA CYS A 68 9.86 -6.33 4.70
C CYS A 68 9.24 -7.23 5.78
N ASN A 69 7.94 -7.55 5.67
CA ASN A 69 7.23 -8.35 6.65
C ASN A 69 7.54 -9.85 6.52
N ASP A 70 7.50 -10.40 5.31
CA ASP A 70 7.66 -11.84 5.04
C ASP A 70 9.03 -12.38 5.49
N LYS A 71 10.05 -11.54 5.36
CA LYS A 71 11.46 -11.89 5.60
C LYS A 71 11.98 -11.43 6.96
N SER A 72 11.14 -10.82 7.79
CA SER A 72 11.53 -10.38 9.13
C SER A 72 11.45 -11.52 10.13
N ASN A 73 12.48 -11.65 10.97
CA ASN A 73 12.43 -12.53 12.14
C ASN A 73 11.38 -12.07 13.18
N GLN A 74 10.95 -10.81 13.09
CA GLN A 74 9.95 -10.21 13.98
C GLN A 74 8.50 -10.38 13.50
N LYS A 75 8.24 -11.11 12.40
CA LYS A 75 6.87 -11.29 11.86
C LYS A 75 5.86 -11.86 12.86
N HIS A 76 6.33 -12.55 13.90
CA HIS A 76 5.48 -13.08 14.98
C HIS A 76 4.93 -11.99 15.93
N LEU A 77 5.45 -10.76 15.90
CA LEU A 77 5.00 -9.64 16.71
C LEU A 77 3.85 -8.84 16.07
N GLY A 78 3.49 -9.17 14.82
CA GLY A 78 2.51 -8.45 14.02
C GLY A 78 3.13 -7.69 12.85
N THR A 79 2.28 -6.99 12.09
CA THR A 79 2.68 -6.27 10.88
C THR A 79 3.56 -5.07 11.19
N ILE A 80 4.74 -5.03 10.57
CA ILE A 80 5.66 -3.89 10.55
C ILE A 80 5.04 -2.79 9.66
N LYS A 81 4.85 -1.60 10.24
CA LYS A 81 4.12 -0.48 9.62
C LYS A 81 5.00 0.63 9.07
N SER A 82 6.28 0.64 9.40
CA SER A 82 7.25 1.61 8.87
C SER A 82 8.65 1.06 8.98
N SER A 83 9.58 1.67 8.24
CA SER A 83 11.00 1.61 8.56
C SER A 83 11.37 2.77 9.48
N ASN A 84 12.66 3.07 9.55
CA ASN A 84 13.27 4.22 10.19
C ASN A 84 13.52 5.37 9.19
N LEU A 85 14.30 6.37 9.63
CA LEU A 85 14.67 7.55 8.85
C LEU A 85 15.63 7.25 7.68
N CYS A 86 16.46 6.20 7.80
CA CYS A 86 17.53 5.88 6.85
C CYS A 86 17.53 4.39 6.50
#